data_AF-A0A4P9X160-F1
#
_entry.id   AF-A0A4P9X160-F1
#
_cell.length_a   1.000
_cell.length_b   1.000
_cell.length_c   1.000
_cell.angle_alpha   90.00
_cell.angle_beta   90.00
_cell.angle_gamma   90.00
#
_symmetry.space_group_name_H-M   'P 1'
#
loop_
_entity.id
_entity.type
_entity.pdbx_description
1 polymer ?
#
loop_
_entity_poly.entity_id
_entity_poly.type
_entity_poly.pdbx_seq_one_letter_code
_entity_poly.pdbx_strand_id
1 'polypeptide(L)'
;MAIAFAGLRLSLDTLVRALKCADMTVLTIERITTLLQSLPTPDEMALLAEYEGDRGELADPEKLVDALRMFPDIASRLSNMLYVHRFAGEMQELLPDVQTLIDASAQVRNNLPLRKLLARILVVGNYLNGSSFRGNAKSFHIDALLALRDTRTNDPATTPTLLHYIASQADVHERSFISDLPLVPSASRIHPESLLQAVALLQQGFQSVMAVVHE
;
A
#
# COMPACT_ATOMS: atom_id res chain seq x y z
N MET A 1 2.63 -13.81 30.07
CA MET A 1 4.10 -13.79 30.11
C MET A 1 4.75 -15.16 29.93
N ALA A 2 4.53 -16.15 30.81
CA ALA A 2 5.20 -17.46 30.75
C ALA A 2 5.05 -18.22 29.41
N ILE A 3 3.86 -18.19 28.80
CA ILE A 3 3.59 -18.86 27.51
C ILE A 3 4.33 -18.17 26.35
N ALA A 4 4.44 -16.83 26.38
CA ALA A 4 5.11 -16.07 25.34
C ALA A 4 6.62 -16.33 25.34
N PHE A 5 7.25 -16.45 26.52
CA PHE A 5 8.67 -16.79 26.64
C PHE A 5 8.98 -18.20 26.13
N ALA A 6 8.13 -19.18 26.46
CA ALA A 6 8.24 -20.54 25.92
C ALA A 6 8.12 -20.56 24.38
N GLY A 7 7.30 -19.68 23.80
CA GLY A 7 7.14 -19.51 22.36
C GLY A 7 8.39 -18.98 21.64
N LEU A 8 9.21 -18.17 22.31
CA LEU A 8 10.44 -17.60 21.71
C LEU A 8 11.52 -18.65 21.44
N ARG A 9 11.53 -19.73 22.24
CA ARG A 9 12.56 -20.80 22.22
C ARG A 9 13.99 -20.22 22.26
N LEU A 10 14.20 -19.22 23.12
CA LEU A 10 15.49 -18.54 23.32
C LEU A 10 15.85 -18.53 24.81
N SER A 11 17.13 -18.70 25.12
CA SER A 11 17.65 -18.41 26.46
C SER A 11 17.58 -16.91 26.74
N LEU A 12 17.37 -16.52 27.99
CA LEU A 12 17.34 -15.11 28.40
C LEU A 12 18.60 -14.33 27.99
N ASP A 13 19.79 -14.92 28.17
CA ASP A 13 21.06 -14.28 27.80
C ASP A 13 21.15 -13.96 26.30
N THR A 14 20.71 -14.90 25.47
CA THR A 14 20.66 -14.71 24.01
C THR A 14 19.66 -13.62 23.64
N LEU A 15 18.49 -13.57 24.28
CA LEU A 15 17.50 -12.51 24.07
C LEU A 15 18.07 -11.14 24.46
N VAL A 16 18.64 -11.01 25.66
CA VAL A 16 19.24 -9.75 26.14
C VAL A 16 20.36 -9.29 25.22
N ARG A 17 21.23 -10.21 24.78
CA ARG A 17 22.30 -9.89 23.83
C ARG A 17 21.74 -9.41 22.49
N ALA A 18 20.74 -10.11 21.96
CA ALA A 18 20.11 -9.75 20.69
C ALA A 18 19.42 -8.39 20.77
N LEU A 19 18.73 -8.07 21.87
CA LEU A 19 18.10 -6.77 22.10
C LEU A 19 19.13 -5.63 22.22
N LYS A 20 20.27 -5.89 22.88
CA LYS A 20 21.37 -4.91 23.00
C LYS A 20 22.04 -4.63 21.67
N CYS A 21 22.26 -5.65 20.85
CA CYS A 21 22.98 -5.54 19.58
C CYS A 21 22.06 -5.31 18.38
N ALA A 22 20.74 -5.22 18.58
CA ALA A 22 19.75 -5.19 17.51
C ALA A 22 19.93 -6.34 16.48
N ASP A 23 20.19 -7.56 16.98
CA ASP A 23 20.47 -8.71 16.13
C ASP A 23 19.18 -9.26 15.49
N MET A 24 18.92 -8.81 14.26
CA MET A 24 17.74 -9.17 13.47
C MET A 24 17.75 -10.62 12.97
N THR A 25 18.87 -11.34 13.09
CA THR A 25 18.92 -12.77 12.76
C THR A 25 18.30 -13.62 13.88
N VAL A 26 18.43 -13.16 15.12
CA VAL A 26 17.82 -13.78 16.30
C VAL A 26 16.43 -13.21 16.55
N LEU A 27 16.27 -11.89 16.45
CA LEU A 27 15.00 -11.17 16.62
C LEU A 27 14.24 -11.12 15.29
N THR A 28 13.69 -12.27 14.91
CA THR A 28 12.84 -12.36 13.71
C THR A 28 11.54 -11.57 13.88
N ILE A 29 10.87 -11.25 12.77
CA ILE A 29 9.55 -10.57 12.76
C ILE A 29 8.56 -11.24 13.72
N GLU A 30 8.47 -12.57 13.70
CA GLU A 30 7.58 -13.34 14.57
C GLU A 30 7.93 -13.12 16.04
N ARG A 31 9.21 -13.26 16.40
CA ARG A 31 9.70 -13.09 17.78
C ARG A 31 9.48 -11.68 18.30
N ILE A 32 9.79 -10.65 17.50
CA ILE A 32 9.54 -9.26 17.86
C ILE A 32 8.04 -9.01 18.05
N THR A 33 7.19 -9.56 17.17
CA THR A 33 5.72 -9.44 17.28
C THR A 33 5.22 -10.11 18.57
N THR A 34 5.71 -11.30 18.89
CA THR A 34 5.38 -11.99 20.15
C THR A 34 5.84 -11.18 21.36
N LEU A 35 7.05 -10.62 21.34
CA LEU A 35 7.56 -9.77 22.42
C LEU A 35 6.68 -8.52 22.62
N LEU A 36 6.30 -7.82 21.55
CA LEU A 36 5.41 -6.66 21.62
C LEU A 36 4.05 -6.99 22.23
N GLN A 37 3.46 -8.13 21.86
CA GLN A 37 2.18 -8.61 22.42
C GLN A 37 2.28 -9.07 23.88
N SER A 38 3.50 -9.33 24.35
CA SER A 38 3.79 -9.83 25.69
C SER A 38 4.72 -8.90 26.44
N LEU A 39 4.68 -7.61 26.17
CA LEU A 39 5.42 -6.66 26.98
C LEU A 39 4.89 -6.65 28.42
N PRO A 40 5.78 -6.60 29.43
CA PRO A 40 5.35 -6.41 30.80
C PRO A 40 4.56 -5.10 30.95
N THR A 41 3.56 -5.14 31.81
CA THR A 41 2.82 -3.95 32.22
C THR A 41 3.70 -3.04 33.09
N PRO A 42 3.39 -1.72 33.16
CA PRO A 42 4.09 -0.81 34.06
C PRO A 42 4.09 -1.27 35.51
N ASP A 43 2.98 -1.88 35.96
CA ASP A 43 2.83 -2.40 37.33
C ASP A 43 3.76 -3.59 37.58
N GLU A 44 3.86 -4.54 36.64
CA GLU A 44 4.81 -5.66 36.73
C GLU A 44 6.27 -5.17 36.73
N MET A 45 6.58 -4.15 35.94
CA MET A 45 7.90 -3.53 35.93
C MET A 45 8.22 -2.82 37.24
N ALA A 46 7.25 -2.12 37.83
CA ALA A 46 7.41 -1.42 39.10
C ALA A 46 7.59 -2.40 40.27
N LEU A 47 6.77 -3.46 40.31
CA LEU A 47 6.84 -4.49 41.34
C LEU A 47 8.23 -5.16 41.38
N LEU A 48 8.81 -5.47 40.23
CA LEU A 48 10.17 -6.03 40.14
C LEU A 48 11.28 -4.99 40.32
N ALA A 49 10.98 -3.70 40.16
CA ALA A 49 11.92 -2.64 40.50
C ALA A 49 12.11 -2.53 42.04
N GLU A 50 11.04 -2.73 42.80
CA GLU A 50 11.03 -2.67 44.27
C GLU A 50 11.47 -3.98 44.96
N TYR A 51 11.71 -5.05 44.20
CA TYR A 51 12.15 -6.32 44.75
C TYR A 51 13.59 -6.24 45.28
N GLU A 52 13.74 -6.35 46.60
CA GLU A 52 15.02 -6.33 47.33
C GLU A 52 15.64 -7.72 47.57
N GLY A 53 14.95 -8.80 47.16
CA GLY A 53 15.44 -10.18 47.33
C GLY A 53 16.51 -10.58 46.29
N ASP A 54 16.96 -11.84 46.37
CA ASP A 54 17.92 -12.37 45.41
C ASP A 54 17.26 -12.60 44.03
N ARG A 55 17.69 -11.82 43.04
CA ARG A 55 17.21 -11.91 41.65
C ARG A 55 17.53 -13.25 40.99
N GLY A 56 18.48 -14.02 41.52
CA GLY A 56 18.77 -15.39 41.10
C GLY A 56 17.62 -16.37 41.37
N GLU A 57 16.82 -16.11 42.40
CA GLU A 57 15.68 -16.95 42.82
C GLU A 57 14.39 -16.67 42.05
N LEU A 58 14.35 -15.61 41.24
CA LEU A 58 13.20 -15.27 40.40
C LEU A 58 12.85 -16.40 39.43
N ALA A 59 11.56 -16.61 39.19
CA ALA A 59 11.08 -17.55 38.19
C ALA A 59 11.39 -17.04 36.77
N ASP A 60 11.42 -17.92 35.77
CA ASP A 60 11.73 -17.54 34.38
C ASP A 60 10.89 -16.37 33.83
N PRO A 61 9.56 -16.27 34.09
CA PRO A 61 8.78 -15.12 33.65
C PRO A 61 9.20 -13.80 34.33
N GLU A 62 9.57 -13.84 35.61
CA GLU A 62 10.01 -12.66 36.38
C GLU A 62 11.40 -12.22 35.92
N LYS A 63 12.30 -13.17 35.63
CA LYS A 63 13.61 -12.90 35.04
C LYS A 63 13.49 -12.22 33.67
N LEU A 64 12.50 -12.61 32.86
CA LEU A 64 12.21 -11.92 31.60
C LEU A 64 11.74 -10.48 31.83
N VAL A 65 10.78 -10.26 32.73
CA VAL A 65 10.30 -8.89 33.04
C VAL A 65 11.45 -8.02 33.52
N ASP A 66 12.27 -8.55 34.44
CA ASP A 66 13.40 -7.81 34.98
C ASP A 66 14.43 -7.47 33.88
N ALA A 67 14.70 -8.41 32.97
CA ALA A 67 15.58 -8.18 31.83
C ALA A 67 15.04 -7.11 30.86
N LEU A 68 13.74 -7.14 30.54
CA LEU A 68 13.11 -6.18 29.63
C LEU A 68 13.03 -4.78 30.25
N ARG A 69 12.82 -4.68 31.57
CA ARG A 69 12.80 -3.41 32.31
C ARG A 69 14.13 -2.66 32.22
N MET A 70 15.25 -3.35 32.03
CA MET A 70 16.56 -2.69 31.85
C MET A 70 16.69 -1.93 30.53
N PHE A 71 15.78 -2.11 29.58
CA PHE A 71 15.80 -1.40 28.31
C PHE A 71 14.86 -0.19 28.36
N PRO A 72 15.38 1.04 28.24
CA PRO A 72 14.54 2.22 28.17
C PRO A 72 13.67 2.14 26.92
N ASP A 73 12.38 2.41 27.11
CA ASP A 73 11.33 2.34 26.09
C ASP A 73 11.44 1.13 25.15
N ILE A 74 11.45 -0.06 25.76
CA ILE A 74 11.54 -1.35 25.05
C ILE A 74 10.43 -1.51 23.99
N ALA A 75 9.26 -0.91 24.22
CA ALA A 75 8.16 -0.91 23.27
C ALA A 75 8.56 -0.21 21.97
N SER A 76 8.99 1.05 22.05
CA SER A 76 9.44 1.80 20.88
C SER A 76 10.64 1.14 20.20
N ARG A 77 11.60 0.61 20.98
CA ARG A 77 12.75 -0.13 20.43
C ARG A 77 12.32 -1.32 19.57
N LEU A 78 11.44 -2.17 20.09
CA LEU A 78 10.93 -3.35 19.38
C LEU A 78 10.09 -2.95 18.16
N SER A 79 9.23 -1.93 18.28
CA SER A 79 8.44 -1.41 17.16
C SER A 79 9.32 -0.87 16.03
N ASN A 80 10.40 -0.15 16.37
CA ASN A 80 11.36 0.38 15.40
C ASN A 80 12.17 -0.75 14.74
N MET A 81 12.60 -1.75 15.50
CA MET A 81 13.24 -2.95 14.92
C MET A 81 12.30 -3.66 13.94
N LEU A 82 11.03 -3.87 14.34
CA LEU A 82 10.03 -4.50 13.48
C LEU A 82 9.83 -3.74 12.17
N TYR A 83 9.75 -2.41 12.25
CA TYR A 83 9.66 -1.54 11.08
C TYR A 83 10.87 -1.72 10.16
N VAL A 84 12.10 -1.62 10.68
CA VAL A 84 13.32 -1.79 9.89
C VAL A 84 13.37 -3.17 9.22
N HIS A 85 12.91 -4.22 9.91
CA HIS A 85 12.87 -5.57 9.36
C HIS A 85 11.88 -5.72 8.20
N ARG A 86 10.73 -5.05 8.27
CA ARG A 86 9.66 -5.14 7.26
C ARG A 86 9.85 -4.21 6.09
N PHE A 87 10.55 -3.09 6.30
CA PHE A 87 10.68 -1.99 5.33
C PHE A 87 11.04 -2.46 3.92
N ALA A 88 12.06 -3.31 3.78
CA ALA A 88 12.50 -3.77 2.47
C ALA A 88 11.42 -4.60 1.74
N GLY A 89 10.69 -5.46 2.47
CA GLY A 89 9.60 -6.25 1.91
C GLY A 89 8.40 -5.39 1.52
N GLU A 90 7.98 -4.48 2.40
CA GLU A 90 6.88 -3.54 2.11
C GLU A 90 7.21 -2.65 0.90
N MET A 91 8.44 -2.16 0.79
CA MET A 91 8.88 -1.41 -0.39
C MET A 91 8.86 -2.25 -1.68
N GLN A 92 9.26 -3.52 -1.61
CA GLN A 92 9.22 -4.43 -2.77
C GLN A 92 7.79 -4.71 -3.24
N GLU A 93 6.81 -4.71 -2.34
CA GLU A 93 5.41 -4.88 -2.68
C GLU A 93 4.79 -3.60 -3.25
N LEU A 94 5.12 -2.43 -2.70
CA LEU A 94 4.49 -1.16 -3.09
C LEU A 94 5.06 -0.54 -4.37
N LEU A 95 6.37 -0.63 -4.58
CA LEU A 95 7.04 0.04 -5.71
C LEU A 95 6.50 -0.40 -7.09
N PRO A 96 6.24 -1.69 -7.36
CA PRO A 96 5.69 -2.12 -8.65
C PRO A 96 4.33 -1.50 -8.97
N ASP A 97 3.46 -1.35 -7.96
CA ASP A 97 2.13 -0.76 -8.12
C ASP A 97 2.24 0.75 -8.42
N VAL A 98 3.09 1.46 -7.66
CA VAL A 98 3.38 2.89 -7.93
C VAL A 98 3.91 3.06 -9.35
N GLN A 99 4.88 2.23 -9.75
CA GLN A 99 5.49 2.31 -11.08
C GLN A 99 4.47 2.02 -12.18
N THR A 100 3.63 1.01 -11.99
CA THR A 100 2.54 0.66 -12.92
C THR A 100 1.57 1.83 -13.10
N LEU A 101 1.20 2.53 -12.02
CA LEU A 101 0.33 3.71 -12.11
C LEU A 101 1.00 4.87 -12.86
N ILE A 102 2.28 5.13 -12.58
CA ILE A 102 3.06 6.18 -13.27
C ILE A 102 3.12 5.88 -14.77
N ASP A 103 3.50 4.65 -15.13
CA ASP A 103 3.70 4.25 -16.52
C ASP A 103 2.37 4.17 -17.28
N ALA A 104 1.32 3.62 -16.69
CA ALA A 104 -0.02 3.61 -17.30
C ALA A 104 -0.55 5.03 -17.50
N SER A 105 -0.33 5.93 -16.53
CA SER A 105 -0.72 7.34 -16.65
C SER A 105 0.04 8.03 -17.78
N ALA A 106 1.34 7.73 -17.93
CA ALA A 106 2.16 8.25 -19.03
C ALA A 106 1.71 7.70 -20.39
N GLN A 107 1.38 6.40 -20.48
CA GLN A 107 0.83 5.77 -21.68
C GLN A 107 -0.47 6.48 -22.11
N VAL A 108 -1.45 6.60 -21.21
CA VAL A 108 -2.72 7.27 -21.51
C VAL A 108 -2.51 8.73 -21.89
N ARG A 109 -1.69 9.47 -21.13
CA ARG A 109 -1.41 10.88 -21.38
C ARG A 109 -0.81 11.09 -22.77
N ASN A 110 0.12 10.25 -23.18
CA ASN A 110 0.92 10.47 -24.40
C ASN A 110 0.36 9.73 -25.63
N ASN A 111 -0.70 8.93 -25.50
CA ASN A 111 -1.23 8.14 -26.60
C ASN A 111 -1.99 9.00 -27.64
N LEU A 112 -1.35 9.26 -28.78
CA LEU A 112 -1.95 10.02 -29.88
C LEU A 112 -3.17 9.32 -30.52
N PRO A 113 -3.16 7.99 -30.77
CA PRO A 113 -4.35 7.27 -31.23
C PRO A 113 -5.61 7.49 -30.39
N LEU A 114 -5.50 7.36 -29.07
CA LEU A 114 -6.58 7.59 -28.12
C LEU A 114 -7.08 9.02 -28.21
N ARG A 115 -6.19 10.02 -28.27
CA ARG A 115 -6.58 11.43 -28.41
C ARG A 115 -7.38 11.69 -29.69
N LYS A 116 -6.99 11.07 -30.81
CA LYS A 116 -7.74 11.18 -32.08
C LYS A 116 -9.13 10.56 -31.96
N LEU A 117 -9.22 9.36 -31.38
CA LEU A 117 -10.50 8.70 -31.14
C LEU A 117 -11.43 9.55 -30.24
N LEU A 118 -10.89 10.13 -29.16
CA LEU A 118 -11.64 11.02 -28.27
C LEU A 118 -12.11 12.28 -29.01
N ALA A 119 -11.29 12.86 -29.88
CA ALA A 119 -11.68 14.01 -30.72
C ALA A 119 -12.82 13.64 -31.70
N ARG A 120 -12.77 12.45 -32.31
CA ARG A 120 -13.86 11.94 -33.15
C ARG A 120 -15.16 11.79 -32.36
N ILE A 121 -15.09 11.20 -31.16
CA ILE A 121 -16.24 11.07 -30.27
C ILE A 121 -16.81 12.44 -29.91
N LEU A 122 -15.97 13.44 -29.65
CA LEU A 122 -16.41 14.81 -29.41
C LEU A 122 -17.16 15.41 -30.62
N VAL A 123 -16.64 15.23 -31.84
CA VAL A 123 -17.28 15.71 -33.07
C VAL A 123 -18.64 15.06 -33.28
N VAL A 124 -18.72 13.73 -33.14
CA VAL A 124 -19.98 12.99 -33.29
C VAL A 124 -20.97 13.39 -32.20
N GLY A 125 -20.52 13.50 -30.95
CA GLY A 125 -21.34 13.97 -29.83
C GLY A 125 -21.89 15.38 -30.05
N ASN A 126 -21.06 16.31 -30.55
CA ASN A 126 -21.48 17.67 -30.89
C ASN A 126 -22.50 17.73 -32.02
N TYR A 127 -22.34 16.88 -33.05
CA TYR A 127 -23.31 16.79 -34.14
C TYR A 127 -24.67 16.31 -33.62
N LEU A 128 -24.68 15.22 -32.84
CA LEU A 128 -25.91 14.66 -32.28
C LEU A 128 -26.62 15.60 -31.30
N ASN A 129 -25.86 16.40 -30.54
CA ASN A 129 -26.39 17.32 -29.53
C ASN A 129 -26.52 18.77 -30.02
N GLY A 130 -26.35 19.04 -31.31
CA GLY A 130 -26.26 20.40 -31.87
C GLY A 130 -27.48 21.30 -31.63
N SER A 131 -28.65 20.71 -31.37
CA SER A 131 -29.90 21.42 -31.04
C SER A 131 -30.15 21.58 -29.54
N SER A 132 -29.23 21.10 -28.70
CA SER A 132 -29.35 21.14 -27.24
C SER A 132 -28.27 22.03 -26.60
N PHE A 133 -28.43 22.35 -25.32
CA PHE A 133 -27.41 23.04 -24.54
C PHE A 133 -26.08 22.26 -24.43
N ARG A 134 -26.08 20.97 -24.80
CA ARG A 134 -24.90 20.09 -24.82
C ARG A 134 -24.16 20.11 -26.15
N GLY A 135 -24.63 20.86 -27.15
CA GLY A 135 -23.94 21.07 -28.41
C GLY A 135 -22.72 22.00 -28.26
N ASN A 136 -21.81 21.94 -29.23
CA ASN A 136 -20.60 22.79 -29.29
C ASN A 136 -19.68 22.71 -28.05
N ALA A 137 -19.62 21.53 -27.42
CA ALA A 137 -18.72 21.26 -26.31
C ALA A 137 -17.25 21.26 -26.79
N LYS A 138 -16.35 21.75 -25.92
CA LYS A 138 -14.89 21.70 -26.14
C LYS A 138 -14.25 20.41 -25.60
N SER A 139 -14.93 19.75 -24.67
CA SER A 139 -14.49 18.54 -23.98
C SER A 139 -15.69 17.80 -23.41
N PHE A 140 -15.48 16.54 -23.03
CA PHE A 140 -16.45 15.75 -22.27
C PHE A 140 -15.73 15.01 -21.13
N HIS A 141 -16.47 14.64 -20.10
CA HIS A 141 -15.95 13.77 -19.02
C HIS A 141 -15.77 12.34 -19.53
N ILE A 142 -14.68 11.68 -19.14
CA ILE A 142 -14.34 10.33 -19.64
C ILE A 142 -15.45 9.30 -19.39
N ASP A 143 -16.25 9.46 -18.32
CA ASP A 143 -17.39 8.60 -18.01
C ASP A 143 -18.48 8.62 -19.09
N ALA A 144 -18.54 9.69 -19.91
CA ALA A 144 -19.45 9.76 -21.05
C ALA A 144 -19.20 8.67 -22.10
N LEU A 145 -18.00 8.06 -22.11
CA LEU A 145 -17.71 6.91 -22.97
C LEU A 145 -18.62 5.71 -22.68
N LEU A 146 -19.07 5.55 -21.43
CA LEU A 146 -19.97 4.46 -21.04
C LEU A 146 -21.35 4.60 -21.73
N ALA A 147 -21.81 5.83 -21.91
CA ALA A 147 -23.10 6.13 -22.54
C ALA A 147 -23.12 5.81 -24.05
N LEU A 148 -21.96 5.65 -24.69
CA LEU A 148 -21.89 5.27 -26.11
C LEU A 148 -22.49 3.88 -26.37
N ARG A 149 -22.35 2.98 -25.39
CA ARG A 149 -22.95 1.63 -25.46
C ARG A 149 -24.48 1.69 -25.32
N ASP A 150 -25.00 2.68 -24.60
CA ASP A 150 -26.42 2.75 -24.27
C ASP A 150 -27.21 3.60 -25.29
N THR A 151 -26.52 4.42 -26.09
CA THR A 151 -27.12 5.25 -27.14
C THR A 151 -27.40 4.41 -28.38
N ARG A 152 -28.68 4.14 -28.69
CA ARG A 152 -29.11 3.37 -29.87
C ARG A 152 -29.03 4.22 -31.15
N THR A 153 -28.77 3.56 -32.27
CA THR A 153 -28.86 4.20 -33.59
C THR A 153 -30.28 4.02 -34.18
N ASN A 154 -30.52 4.67 -35.32
CA ASN A 154 -31.77 4.53 -36.08
C ASN A 154 -31.85 3.22 -36.90
N ASP A 155 -30.74 2.48 -37.02
CA ASP A 155 -30.70 1.15 -37.65
C ASP A 155 -30.03 0.13 -36.71
N PRO A 156 -30.77 -0.35 -35.70
CA PRO A 156 -30.20 -1.22 -34.70
C PRO A 156 -29.87 -2.62 -35.21
N ALA A 157 -30.35 -3.01 -36.40
CA ALA A 157 -30.09 -4.32 -36.99
C ALA A 157 -28.64 -4.45 -37.49
N THR A 158 -28.07 -3.37 -38.03
CA THR A 158 -26.70 -3.37 -38.56
C THR A 158 -25.72 -2.72 -37.59
N THR A 159 -26.12 -1.64 -36.90
CA THR A 159 -25.26 -0.85 -36.02
C THR A 159 -26.01 -0.53 -34.73
N PRO A 160 -26.08 -1.45 -33.75
CA PRO A 160 -27.03 -1.35 -32.63
C PRO A 160 -26.83 -0.12 -31.74
N THR A 161 -25.60 0.38 -31.60
CA THR A 161 -25.28 1.47 -30.67
C THR A 161 -24.28 2.46 -31.27
N LEU A 162 -24.19 3.65 -30.67
CA LEU A 162 -23.22 4.68 -31.04
C LEU A 162 -21.78 4.16 -30.88
N LEU A 163 -21.51 3.29 -29.90
CA LEU A 163 -20.22 2.62 -29.77
C LEU A 163 -19.87 1.78 -31.01
N HIS A 164 -20.82 0.98 -31.54
CA HIS A 164 -20.60 0.20 -32.76
C HIS A 164 -20.34 1.11 -33.96
N TYR A 165 -21.10 2.20 -34.06
CA TYR A 165 -20.89 3.21 -35.10
C TYR A 165 -19.48 3.81 -35.02
N ILE A 166 -19.06 4.31 -33.85
CA ILE A 166 -17.72 4.88 -33.64
C ILE A 166 -16.63 3.85 -33.95
N ALA A 167 -16.78 2.60 -33.48
CA ALA A 167 -15.82 1.54 -33.77
C ALA A 167 -15.70 1.24 -35.27
N SER A 168 -16.81 1.27 -36.02
CA SER A 168 -16.81 1.09 -37.48
C SER A 168 -16.08 2.23 -38.20
N GLN A 169 -16.19 3.46 -37.69
CA GLN A 169 -15.57 4.66 -38.27
C GLN A 169 -14.11 4.87 -37.83
N ALA A 170 -13.68 4.22 -36.75
CA ALA A 170 -12.32 4.33 -36.25
C ALA A 170 -11.34 3.71 -37.24
N ASP A 171 -10.32 4.47 -37.63
CA ASP A 171 -9.27 3.97 -38.53
C ASP A 171 -8.28 3.03 -37.82
N VAL A 172 -7.39 2.39 -38.59
CA VAL A 172 -6.41 1.44 -38.06
C VAL A 172 -5.47 2.10 -37.05
N HIS A 173 -5.11 3.37 -37.26
CA HIS A 173 -4.26 4.11 -36.32
C HIS A 173 -5.01 4.41 -35.04
N GLU A 174 -6.26 4.87 -35.09
CA GLU A 174 -7.08 5.10 -33.90
C GLU A 174 -7.23 3.82 -33.09
N ARG A 175 -7.47 2.67 -33.73
CA ARG A 175 -7.61 1.35 -33.07
C ARG A 175 -6.34 0.85 -32.39
N SER A 176 -5.16 1.31 -32.82
CA SER A 176 -3.88 0.90 -32.21
C SER A 176 -3.73 1.30 -30.74
N PHE A 177 -4.56 2.23 -30.24
CA PHE A 177 -4.59 2.59 -28.82
C PHE A 177 -4.78 1.38 -27.88
N ILE A 178 -5.46 0.32 -28.34
CA ILE A 178 -5.72 -0.88 -27.53
C ILE A 178 -4.39 -1.59 -27.21
N SER A 179 -3.50 -1.72 -28.19
CA SER A 179 -2.18 -2.33 -28.02
C SER A 179 -1.17 -1.41 -27.35
N ASP A 180 -1.35 -0.09 -27.50
CA ASP A 180 -0.41 0.92 -26.97
C ASP A 180 -0.57 1.19 -25.47
N LEU A 181 -1.64 0.68 -24.85
CA LEU A 181 -1.99 0.91 -23.45
C LEU A 181 -1.94 -0.39 -22.62
N PRO A 182 -0.86 -1.20 -22.67
CA PRO A 182 -0.82 -2.52 -22.04
C PRO A 182 -0.89 -2.48 -20.52
N LEU A 183 -0.55 -1.35 -19.88
CA LEU A 183 -0.53 -1.24 -18.42
C LEU A 183 -1.85 -0.76 -17.83
N VAL A 184 -2.78 -0.24 -18.64
CA VAL A 184 -4.08 0.25 -18.16
C VAL A 184 -4.90 -0.84 -17.45
N PRO A 185 -4.98 -2.10 -17.96
CA PRO A 185 -5.69 -3.16 -17.24
C PRO A 185 -5.08 -3.47 -15.87
N SER A 186 -3.75 -3.50 -15.75
CA SER A 186 -3.07 -3.73 -14.47
C SER A 186 -3.29 -2.56 -13.52
N ALA A 187 -3.12 -1.33 -13.99
CA ALA A 187 -3.36 -0.11 -13.23
C ALA A 187 -4.79 -0.01 -12.70
N SER A 188 -5.79 -0.48 -13.47
CA SER A 188 -7.20 -0.43 -13.07
C SER A 188 -7.55 -1.29 -11.86
N ARG A 189 -6.66 -2.23 -11.48
CA ARG A 189 -6.84 -3.11 -10.32
C ARG A 189 -6.17 -2.57 -9.06
N ILE A 190 -5.36 -1.52 -9.17
CA ILE A 190 -4.66 -0.91 -8.05
C ILE A 190 -5.61 0.04 -7.33
N HIS A 191 -5.72 -0.08 -6.02
CA HIS A 191 -6.52 0.81 -5.17
C HIS A 191 -5.66 1.96 -4.63
N PRO A 192 -5.84 3.21 -5.13
CA PRO A 192 -4.97 4.32 -4.76
C PRO A 192 -5.01 4.66 -3.27
N GLU A 193 -6.18 4.51 -2.64
CA GLU A 193 -6.36 4.77 -1.20
C GLU A 193 -5.50 3.83 -0.34
N SER A 194 -5.49 2.53 -0.66
CA SER A 194 -4.66 1.54 0.03
C SER A 194 -3.16 1.83 -0.14
N LEU A 195 -2.76 2.24 -1.34
CA LEU A 195 -1.37 2.59 -1.64
C LEU A 195 -0.91 3.82 -0.86
N LEU A 196 -1.74 4.87 -0.82
CA LEU A 196 -1.47 6.08 -0.06
C LEU A 196 -1.38 5.80 1.44
N GLN A 197 -2.28 4.96 1.96
CA GLN A 197 -2.24 4.54 3.36
C GLN A 197 -0.95 3.79 3.70
N ALA A 198 -0.52 2.85 2.85
CA ALA A 198 0.71 2.10 3.06
C ALA A 198 1.95 3.02 3.05
N VAL A 199 2.02 3.96 2.12
CA VAL A 199 3.10 4.97 2.07
C VAL A 199 3.09 5.84 3.33
N ALA A 200 1.92 6.26 3.82
CA ALA A 200 1.81 7.06 5.04
C ALA A 200 2.33 6.28 6.28
N LEU A 201 2.01 4.99 6.39
CA LEU A 201 2.53 4.14 7.47
C LEU A 201 4.06 3.99 7.38
N LEU A 202 4.61 3.83 6.17
CA LEU A 202 6.06 3.78 5.96
C LEU A 202 6.75 5.08 6.37
N GLN A 203 6.16 6.23 6.05
CA GLN A 203 6.67 7.54 6.44
C GLN A 203 6.61 7.75 7.96
N GLN A 204 5.51 7.35 8.59
CA GLN A 204 5.36 7.43 10.05
C GLN A 204 6.40 6.54 10.75
N GLY A 205 6.57 5.29 10.30
CA GLY A 205 7.59 4.39 10.86
C GLY A 205 9.01 4.93 10.69
N PHE A 206 9.31 5.56 9.55
CA PHE A 206 10.59 6.21 9.32
C PHE A 206 10.84 7.34 10.34
N GLN A 207 9.84 8.21 10.56
CA GLN A 207 9.93 9.29 11.53
C GLN A 207 10.17 8.77 12.95
N SER A 208 9.48 7.70 13.35
CA SER A 208 9.68 7.06 14.66
C SER A 208 11.09 6.51 14.85
N VAL A 209 11.68 5.92 13.81
CA VAL A 209 13.09 5.47 13.86
C VAL A 209 14.04 6.66 13.96
N MET A 210 13.82 7.69 13.15
CA MET A 210 14.67 8.89 13.13
C MET A 210 14.67 9.63 14.46
N ALA A 211 13.52 9.69 15.16
CA ALA A 211 13.44 10.31 16.47
C ALA A 211 14.39 9.66 17.49
N VAL A 212 14.53 8.33 17.45
CA VAL A 212 15.37 7.57 18.41
C VAL A 212 16.85 7.60 18.03
N VAL A 213 17.19 7.76 16.75
CA VAL A 213 18.61 7.82 16.30
C VAL A 213 19.26 9.17 16.65
N HIS A 214 18.46 10.22 16.87
CA HIS A 214 18.93 11.56 17.18
C HIS A 214 18.99 11.89 18.69
N GLU A 215 18.65 10.94 19.56
CA GLU A 215 18.84 10.99 21.02
C GLU A 215 20.15 10.28 21.43
#